data_AF-A0A496T3M3-F1
#
_entry.id   AF-A0A496T3M3-F1
#
_cell.length_a   1.000
_cell.length_b   1.000
_cell.length_c   1.000
_cell.angle_alpha   90.00
_cell.angle_beta   90.00
_cell.angle_gamma   90.00
#
_symmetry.space_group_name_H-M   'P 1'
#
loop_
_entity.id
_entity.type
_entity.pdbx_description
1 polymer ?
#
loop_
_entity_poly.entity_id
_entity_poly.type
_entity_poly.pdbx_seq_one_letter_code
_entity_poly.pdbx_strand_id
1 'polypeptide(L)'
;MENLEVNERDLRKFFASYWLLHSAIYNFAQGFNNQRKRRFTWAITNYYYSLVFVGRLFMFLAADLYYTGHSDIANFFIGNEVKRRRGDRKRGAPALKFNKSGEFESIDVYGNPGDDVSNTSTDDIISYRDITSNLSIDIEKIEKFGKVLNQLKNFRNKNTYEAFVIYAQECHTILTEFIFSATDKVREVAERHLKEACKVFFNFWRRKSEQFVSLLNHKWIIPMTLQILRKHYLPAEYIKAIINRGFYFENEEIYRKNLIRVRSIMERKPGTDLNRRFEEICSITSFRAKQAIIDDVFSDFKELIEIDGREN
;
A
#
# COMPACT_ATOMS: atom_id res chain seq x y z
N MET A 1 14.93 -25.48 -15.96
CA MET A 1 14.13 -24.54 -15.14
C MET A 1 12.93 -25.32 -14.64
N GLU A 2 12.98 -25.79 -13.40
CA GLU A 2 11.86 -26.49 -12.79
C GLU A 2 10.62 -25.58 -12.82
N ASN A 3 9.51 -26.12 -13.32
CA ASN A 3 8.19 -25.54 -13.19
C ASN A 3 7.84 -25.50 -11.69
N LEU A 4 8.32 -24.48 -10.97
CA LEU A 4 7.80 -24.17 -9.64
C LEU A 4 6.33 -23.83 -9.81
N GLU A 5 5.50 -24.81 -9.47
CA GLU A 5 4.06 -24.74 -9.56
C GLU A 5 3.59 -23.58 -8.68
N VAL A 6 2.98 -22.58 -9.31
CA VAL A 6 2.41 -21.44 -8.60
C VAL A 6 1.29 -21.97 -7.70
N ASN A 7 1.49 -21.92 -6.38
CA ASN A 7 0.52 -22.43 -5.41
C ASN A 7 -0.59 -21.41 -5.12
N GLU A 8 -1.70 -21.89 -4.55
CA GLU A 8 -2.87 -21.07 -4.25
C GLU A 8 -2.57 -19.94 -3.25
N ARG A 9 -1.81 -20.23 -2.18
CA ARG A 9 -1.46 -19.24 -1.16
C ARG A 9 -0.71 -18.05 -1.76
N ASP A 10 0.25 -18.33 -2.64
CA ASP A 10 1.03 -17.28 -3.31
C ASP A 10 0.18 -16.49 -4.31
N LEU A 11 -0.80 -17.10 -5.00
CA LEU A 11 -1.76 -16.36 -5.84
C LEU A 11 -2.63 -15.42 -5.02
N ARG A 12 -3.14 -15.89 -3.88
CA ARG A 12 -3.92 -15.06 -2.93
C ARG A 12 -3.08 -13.91 -2.40
N LYS A 13 -1.85 -14.19 -1.97
CA LYS A 13 -0.90 -13.18 -1.47
C LYS A 13 -0.50 -12.19 -2.57
N PHE A 14 -0.29 -12.65 -3.81
CA PHE A 14 -0.04 -11.78 -4.97
C PHE A 14 -1.20 -10.82 -5.18
N PHE A 15 -2.41 -11.32 -5.20
CA PHE A 15 -3.60 -10.49 -5.39
C PHE A 15 -3.79 -9.49 -4.23
N ALA A 16 -3.70 -9.94 -2.98
CA ALA A 16 -3.85 -9.07 -1.81
C ALA A 16 -2.75 -7.99 -1.75
N SER A 17 -1.49 -8.37 -1.97
CA SER A 17 -0.38 -7.41 -2.04
C SER A 17 -0.55 -6.44 -3.22
N TYR A 18 -1.08 -6.91 -4.35
CA TYR A 18 -1.40 -6.01 -5.46
C TYR A 18 -2.46 -4.98 -5.07
N TRP A 19 -3.50 -5.37 -4.32
CA TRP A 19 -4.52 -4.42 -3.86
C TRP A 19 -3.99 -3.39 -2.86
N LEU A 20 -2.98 -3.75 -2.05
CA LEU A 20 -2.25 -2.76 -1.24
C LEU A 20 -1.49 -1.78 -2.12
N LEU A 21 -0.79 -2.27 -3.15
CA LEU A 21 -0.10 -1.41 -4.12
C LEU A 21 -1.10 -0.54 -4.92
N HIS A 22 -2.22 -1.11 -5.37
CA HIS A 22 -3.30 -0.39 -6.03
C HIS A 22 -3.83 0.74 -5.14
N SER A 23 -4.07 0.46 -3.86
CA SER A 23 -4.57 1.46 -2.92
C SER A 23 -3.56 2.60 -2.73
N ALA A 24 -2.25 2.29 -2.71
CA ALA A 24 -1.20 3.30 -2.70
C ALA A 24 -1.23 4.15 -3.98
N ILE A 25 -1.26 3.51 -5.15
CA ILE A 25 -1.31 4.15 -6.48
C ILE A 25 -2.55 5.05 -6.61
N TYR A 26 -3.72 4.54 -6.23
CA TYR A 26 -4.99 5.25 -6.33
C TYR A 26 -4.99 6.48 -5.42
N ASN A 27 -4.51 6.34 -4.18
CA ASN A 27 -4.36 7.47 -3.27
C ASN A 27 -3.37 8.51 -3.82
N PHE A 28 -2.24 8.10 -4.39
CA PHE A 28 -1.32 9.04 -5.03
C PHE A 28 -1.98 9.79 -6.19
N ALA A 29 -2.74 9.08 -7.04
CA ALA A 29 -3.46 9.68 -8.16
C ALA A 29 -4.53 10.70 -7.71
N GLN A 30 -5.28 10.36 -6.65
CA GLN A 30 -6.22 11.26 -5.98
C GLN A 30 -5.48 12.49 -5.42
N GLY A 31 -4.33 12.30 -4.79
CA GLY A 31 -3.50 13.39 -4.27
C GLY A 31 -3.07 14.37 -5.35
N PHE A 32 -2.60 13.85 -6.48
CA PHE A 32 -2.23 14.66 -7.64
C PHE A 32 -3.41 15.42 -8.23
N ASN A 33 -4.57 14.76 -8.38
CA ASN A 33 -5.78 15.40 -8.86
C ASN A 33 -6.25 16.51 -7.92
N ASN A 34 -6.24 16.26 -6.60
CA ASN A 34 -6.58 17.25 -5.59
C ASN A 34 -5.63 18.44 -5.62
N GLN A 35 -4.32 18.20 -5.78
CA GLN A 35 -3.34 19.27 -5.93
C GLN A 35 -3.63 20.14 -7.17
N ARG A 36 -3.92 19.53 -8.33
CA ARG A 36 -4.29 20.27 -9.56
C ARG A 36 -5.55 21.11 -9.38
N LYS A 37 -6.48 20.63 -8.55
CA LYS A 37 -7.71 21.35 -8.16
C LYS A 37 -7.50 22.29 -6.97
N ARG A 38 -6.26 22.52 -6.54
CA ARG A 38 -5.88 23.38 -5.40
C ARG A 38 -6.50 22.96 -4.06
N ARG A 39 -6.83 21.68 -3.90
CA ARG A 39 -7.34 21.05 -2.67
C ARG A 39 -6.19 20.48 -1.85
N PHE A 40 -5.30 21.35 -1.37
CA PHE A 40 -3.98 20.97 -0.85
C PHE A 40 -4.04 20.09 0.41
N THR A 41 -4.93 20.38 1.37
CA THR A 41 -5.13 19.50 2.56
C THR A 41 -5.52 18.08 2.18
N TRP A 42 -6.41 17.93 1.20
CA TRP A 42 -6.79 16.62 0.65
C TRP A 42 -5.63 15.99 -0.12
N ALA A 43 -4.89 16.78 -0.91
CA ALA A 43 -3.72 16.28 -1.61
C ALA A 43 -2.69 15.68 -0.64
N ILE A 44 -2.30 16.42 0.41
CA ILE A 44 -1.39 15.96 1.45
C ILE A 44 -1.93 14.73 2.17
N THR A 45 -3.23 14.71 2.49
CA THR A 45 -3.88 13.54 3.11
C THR A 45 -3.79 12.31 2.20
N ASN A 46 -4.09 12.45 0.92
CA ASN A 46 -4.01 11.35 -0.03
C ASN A 46 -2.57 10.87 -0.25
N TYR A 47 -1.59 11.78 -0.34
CA TYR A 47 -0.17 11.39 -0.39
C TYR A 47 0.28 10.66 0.88
N TYR A 48 -0.20 11.08 2.04
CA TYR A 48 0.03 10.36 3.30
C TYR A 48 -0.55 8.93 3.26
N TYR A 49 -1.81 8.79 2.86
CA TYR A 49 -2.45 7.47 2.76
C TYR A 49 -1.77 6.57 1.72
N SER A 50 -1.28 7.14 0.61
CA SER A 50 -0.43 6.42 -0.33
C SER A 50 0.75 5.77 0.39
N LEU A 51 1.45 6.50 1.24
CA LEU A 51 2.60 5.97 1.99
C LEU A 51 2.19 4.99 3.10
N VAL A 52 1.04 5.18 3.75
CA VAL A 52 0.51 4.17 4.69
C VAL A 52 0.32 2.83 3.98
N PHE A 53 -0.26 2.83 2.78
CA PHE A 53 -0.44 1.60 2.00
C PHE A 53 0.88 1.01 1.51
N VAL A 54 1.89 1.84 1.19
CA VAL A 54 3.27 1.34 0.94
C VAL A 54 3.82 0.62 2.18
N GLY A 55 3.65 1.19 3.37
CA GLY A 55 4.10 0.55 4.61
C GLY A 55 3.39 -0.77 4.88
N ARG A 56 2.06 -0.82 4.69
CA ARG A 56 1.27 -2.06 4.79
C ARG A 56 1.71 -3.10 3.76
N LEU A 57 2.00 -2.67 2.53
CA LEU A 57 2.51 -3.55 1.49
C LEU A 57 3.82 -4.22 1.92
N PHE A 58 4.77 -3.46 2.46
CA PHE A 58 6.04 -4.01 2.92
C PHE A 58 5.87 -5.03 4.05
N MET A 59 5.04 -4.70 5.04
CA MET A 59 4.70 -5.63 6.13
C MET A 59 4.06 -6.91 5.60
N PHE A 60 3.11 -6.77 4.68
CA PHE A 60 2.37 -7.89 4.14
C PHE A 60 3.24 -8.80 3.26
N LEU A 61 4.07 -8.23 2.39
CA LEU A 61 5.00 -9.01 1.57
C LEU A 61 6.01 -9.77 2.45
N ALA A 62 6.57 -9.13 3.46
CA ALA A 62 7.61 -9.72 4.29
C ALA A 62 7.11 -10.72 5.33
N ALA A 63 5.91 -10.51 5.89
CA ALA A 63 5.46 -11.24 7.08
C ALA A 63 3.98 -11.68 7.07
N ASP A 64 3.24 -11.46 5.98
CA ASP A 64 1.80 -11.73 5.90
C ASP A 64 0.97 -10.93 6.94
N LEU A 65 1.50 -9.79 7.39
CA LEU A 65 0.87 -8.94 8.41
C LEU A 65 0.26 -7.68 7.82
N TYR A 66 -0.91 -7.31 8.35
CA TYR A 66 -1.59 -6.06 8.07
C TYR A 66 -1.78 -5.28 9.37
N TYR A 67 -0.95 -4.25 9.61
CA TYR A 67 -1.19 -3.33 10.72
C TYR A 67 -2.40 -2.43 10.42
N THR A 68 -3.35 -2.43 11.36
CA THR A 68 -4.54 -1.59 11.29
C THR A 68 -4.21 -0.13 11.62
N GLY A 69 -3.35 0.12 12.61
CA GLY A 69 -2.95 1.46 13.05
C GLY A 69 -1.88 2.12 12.18
N HIS A 70 -2.16 3.32 11.63
CA HIS A 70 -1.18 4.05 10.80
C HIS A 70 0.06 4.50 11.57
N SER A 71 -0.12 4.83 12.84
CA SER A 71 0.97 5.33 13.68
C SER A 71 1.92 4.22 14.11
N ASP A 72 1.40 2.99 14.17
CA ASP A 72 2.16 1.81 14.56
C ASP A 72 3.09 1.40 13.42
N ILE A 73 2.64 1.51 12.16
CA ILE A 73 3.47 1.35 10.96
C ILE A 73 4.66 2.33 10.95
N ALA A 74 4.41 3.60 11.22
CA ALA A 74 5.47 4.61 11.21
C ALA A 74 6.51 4.36 12.32
N ASN A 75 6.05 4.05 13.53
CA ASN A 75 6.92 3.70 14.65
C ASN A 75 7.73 2.43 14.36
N PHE A 76 7.09 1.41 13.79
CA PHE A 76 7.71 0.17 13.42
C PHE A 76 8.90 0.39 12.48
N PHE A 77 8.70 1.17 11.41
CA PHE A 77 9.78 1.40 10.44
C PHE A 77 10.89 2.34 10.92
N ILE A 78 10.70 3.06 12.04
CA ILE A 78 11.77 3.85 12.69
C ILE A 78 12.61 2.96 13.63
N GLY A 79 12.22 1.70 13.84
CA GLY A 79 12.87 0.81 14.79
C GLY A 79 12.37 1.00 16.23
N ASN A 80 11.33 1.81 16.44
CA ASN A 80 10.71 1.95 17.76
C ASN A 80 9.92 0.69 18.08
N GLU A 81 9.85 0.39 19.37
CA GLU A 81 8.96 -0.62 19.89
C GLU A 81 7.49 -0.27 19.62
N VAL A 82 6.72 -1.25 19.14
CA VAL A 82 5.31 -1.11 18.78
C VAL A 82 4.48 -2.03 19.68
N LYS A 83 3.69 -1.40 20.55
CA LYS A 83 2.79 -2.03 21.52
C LYS A 83 1.39 -1.43 21.44
N ARG A 84 0.42 -2.09 22.05
CA ARG A 84 -0.96 -1.59 22.15
C ARG A 84 -1.01 -0.23 22.87
N ARG A 85 -1.68 0.77 22.26
CA ARG A 85 -1.76 2.14 22.80
C ARG A 85 -2.77 2.30 23.94
N ARG A 86 -3.83 1.48 23.96
CA ARG A 86 -4.92 1.52 24.96
C ARG A 86 -5.19 0.11 25.49
N GLY A 87 -5.35 -0.02 26.81
CA GLY A 87 -5.50 -1.29 27.50
C GLY A 87 -4.17 -1.83 27.99
N ASP A 88 -4.01 -3.16 27.92
CA ASP A 88 -2.81 -3.86 28.37
C ASP A 88 -1.60 -3.50 27.50
N ARG A 89 -0.71 -2.63 28.02
CA ARG A 89 0.54 -2.23 27.36
C ARG A 89 1.56 -3.38 27.31
N LYS A 90 1.26 -4.52 27.94
CA LYS A 90 1.99 -5.79 27.79
C LYS A 90 1.39 -6.67 26.69
N ARG A 91 0.77 -6.06 25.68
CA ARG A 91 0.36 -6.75 24.45
C ARG A 91 0.88 -6.03 23.21
N GLY A 92 1.11 -6.81 22.17
CA GLY A 92 1.42 -6.30 20.84
C GLY A 92 0.35 -5.35 20.29
N ALA A 93 0.69 -4.59 19.26
CA ALA A 93 -0.29 -3.80 18.53
C ALA A 93 -1.18 -4.71 17.65
N PRO A 94 -2.47 -4.38 17.49
CA PRO A 94 -3.38 -5.22 16.73
C PRO A 94 -3.04 -5.21 15.24
N ALA A 95 -2.90 -6.40 14.67
CA ALA A 95 -2.71 -6.64 13.25
C ALA A 95 -3.65 -7.75 12.76
N LEU A 96 -3.85 -7.82 11.45
CA LEU A 96 -4.52 -8.94 10.81
C LEU A 96 -3.47 -9.84 10.14
N LYS A 97 -3.63 -11.15 10.26
CA LYS A 97 -2.81 -12.17 9.59
C LYS A 97 -3.72 -13.17 8.90
N PHE A 98 -3.21 -13.82 7.85
CA PHE A 98 -3.90 -14.96 7.25
C PHE A 98 -3.63 -16.22 8.06
N ASN A 99 -4.70 -16.85 8.56
CA ASN A 99 -4.60 -18.17 9.17
C ASN A 99 -4.41 -19.26 8.10
N LYS A 100 -4.19 -20.52 8.54
CA LYS A 100 -4.00 -21.66 7.61
C LYS A 100 -5.21 -21.93 6.70
N SER A 101 -6.40 -21.48 7.12
CA SER A 101 -7.66 -21.57 6.37
C SER A 101 -7.86 -20.41 5.39
N GLY A 102 -6.93 -19.44 5.36
CA GLY A 102 -7.00 -18.26 4.50
C GLY A 102 -7.93 -17.17 5.00
N GLU A 103 -8.38 -17.22 6.25
CA GLU A 103 -9.21 -16.19 6.88
C GLU A 103 -8.33 -15.16 7.61
N PHE A 104 -8.83 -13.94 7.77
CA PHE A 104 -8.16 -12.93 8.58
C PHE A 104 -8.40 -13.21 10.05
N GLU A 105 -7.32 -13.42 10.80
CA GLU A 105 -7.32 -13.46 12.24
C GLU A 105 -6.73 -12.16 12.80
N SER A 106 -7.40 -11.59 13.81
CA SER A 106 -6.84 -10.50 14.59
C SER A 106 -5.83 -11.08 15.58
N ILE A 107 -4.60 -10.59 15.50
CA ILE A 107 -3.50 -10.99 16.38
C ILE A 107 -2.87 -9.76 17.01
N ASP A 108 -2.21 -9.95 18.15
CA ASP A 108 -1.38 -8.92 18.78
C ASP A 108 0.08 -9.15 18.32
N VAL A 109 0.72 -8.11 17.76
CA VAL A 109 2.08 -8.17 17.20
C VAL A 109 3.02 -7.23 17.95
N TYR A 110 4.14 -7.77 18.44
CA TYR A 110 5.23 -6.97 18.97
C TYR A 110 6.20 -6.57 17.87
N GLY A 111 6.16 -5.29 17.51
CA GLY A 111 7.12 -4.73 16.57
C GLY A 111 8.36 -4.22 17.29
N ASN A 112 9.54 -4.66 16.87
CA ASN A 112 10.85 -4.24 17.41
C ASN A 112 10.92 -4.30 18.95
N PRO A 113 10.61 -5.45 19.56
CA PRO A 113 10.69 -5.59 21.00
C PRO A 113 12.10 -5.27 21.51
N GLY A 114 12.18 -4.60 22.67
CA GLY A 114 13.43 -4.49 23.42
C GLY A 114 13.79 -5.81 24.13
N ASP A 115 14.88 -5.80 24.89
CA ASP A 115 15.41 -7.00 25.57
C ASP A 115 14.48 -7.60 26.65
N ASP A 116 13.45 -6.86 27.08
CA ASP A 116 12.53 -7.22 28.17
C ASP A 116 11.35 -8.13 27.77
N VAL A 117 11.28 -8.64 26.53
CA VAL A 117 10.11 -9.41 26.02
C VAL A 117 10.26 -10.92 26.24
N SER A 118 10.88 -11.32 27.35
CA SER A 118 11.29 -12.70 27.63
C SER A 118 10.16 -13.69 27.99
N ASN A 119 8.89 -13.27 28.02
CA ASN A 119 7.78 -14.11 28.54
C ASN A 119 6.47 -14.10 27.72
N THR A 120 6.45 -13.60 26.48
CA THR A 120 5.19 -13.52 25.69
C THR A 120 5.07 -14.70 24.73
N SER A 121 4.44 -15.80 25.18
CA SER A 121 4.21 -17.00 24.36
C SER A 121 3.03 -16.90 23.38
N THR A 122 2.29 -15.78 23.35
CA THR A 122 1.05 -15.61 22.57
C THR A 122 1.11 -14.58 21.44
N ASP A 123 2.18 -13.80 21.33
CA ASP A 123 2.23 -12.64 20.45
C ASP A 123 3.27 -12.87 19.33
N ASP A 124 2.94 -12.46 18.10
CA ASP A 124 3.88 -12.55 16.98
C ASP A 124 4.95 -11.46 17.14
N ILE A 125 6.22 -11.86 17.22
CA ILE A 125 7.35 -10.94 17.26
C ILE A 125 7.86 -10.69 15.84
N ILE A 126 8.01 -9.42 15.48
CA ILE A 126 8.60 -9.03 14.21
C ILE A 126 9.53 -7.83 14.39
N SER A 127 10.68 -7.87 13.71
CA SER A 127 11.61 -6.77 13.66
C SER A 127 11.64 -6.11 12.27
N TYR A 128 11.99 -4.83 12.22
CA TYR A 128 12.21 -4.14 10.94
C TYR A 128 13.39 -4.76 10.16
N ARG A 129 14.31 -5.45 10.85
CA ARG A 129 15.38 -6.23 10.21
C ARG A 129 14.82 -7.40 9.39
N ASP A 130 13.79 -8.09 9.89
CA ASP A 130 13.10 -9.15 9.16
C ASP A 130 12.50 -8.63 7.85
N ILE A 131 11.91 -7.42 7.88
CA ILE A 131 11.40 -6.76 6.67
C ILE A 131 12.54 -6.48 5.68
N THR A 132 13.64 -5.89 6.15
CA THR A 132 14.77 -5.53 5.28
C THR A 132 15.39 -6.75 4.61
N SER A 133 15.51 -7.87 5.34
CA SER A 133 16.01 -9.14 4.82
C SER A 133 15.06 -9.73 3.77
N ASN A 134 13.77 -9.91 4.12
CA ASN A 134 12.77 -10.55 3.25
C ASN A 134 12.48 -9.78 1.97
N LEU A 135 12.57 -8.44 2.02
CA LEU A 135 12.35 -7.59 0.85
C LEU A 135 13.64 -7.23 0.11
N SER A 136 14.81 -7.50 0.70
CA SER A 136 16.13 -7.08 0.21
C SER A 136 16.20 -5.55 0.01
N ILE A 137 15.77 -4.82 1.04
CA ILE A 137 15.81 -3.34 1.08
C ILE A 137 16.81 -2.92 2.14
N ASP A 138 17.66 -1.93 1.83
CA ASP A 138 18.62 -1.38 2.79
C ASP A 138 17.92 -0.84 4.04
N ILE A 139 18.47 -1.14 5.22
CA ILE A 139 17.96 -0.68 6.51
C ILE A 139 17.75 0.84 6.51
N GLU A 140 18.72 1.60 6.02
CA GLU A 140 18.64 3.07 5.97
C GLU A 140 17.45 3.58 5.15
N LYS A 141 17.08 2.88 4.06
CA LYS A 141 15.92 3.26 3.23
C LYS A 141 14.62 3.02 3.97
N ILE A 142 14.53 1.91 4.71
CA ILE A 142 13.36 1.59 5.53
C ILE A 142 13.21 2.58 6.69
N GLU A 143 14.29 2.87 7.41
CA GLU A 143 14.26 3.87 8.49
C GLU A 143 13.89 5.26 7.99
N LYS A 144 14.46 5.65 6.84
CA LYS A 144 14.10 6.92 6.18
C LYS A 144 12.63 6.95 5.81
N PHE A 145 12.07 5.85 5.30
CA PHE A 145 10.64 5.74 5.01
C PHE A 145 9.79 5.91 6.27
N GLY A 146 10.15 5.25 7.38
CA GLY A 146 9.46 5.41 8.67
C GLY A 146 9.48 6.86 9.16
N LYS A 147 10.66 7.52 9.12
CA LYS A 147 10.83 8.93 9.48
C LYS A 147 9.96 9.85 8.63
N VAL A 148 9.95 9.64 7.31
CA VAL A 148 9.10 10.37 6.36
C VAL A 148 7.61 10.19 6.69
N LEU A 149 7.17 8.95 6.91
CA LEU A 149 5.77 8.64 7.20
C LEU A 149 5.31 9.31 8.50
N ASN A 150 6.15 9.30 9.55
CA ASN A 150 5.85 9.96 10.81
C ASN A 150 5.78 11.49 10.67
N GLN A 151 6.74 12.10 9.97
CA GLN A 151 6.73 13.54 9.74
C GLN A 151 5.55 13.98 8.87
N LEU A 152 5.22 13.21 7.82
CA LEU A 152 4.09 13.50 6.96
C LEU A 152 2.74 13.38 7.70
N LYS A 153 2.61 12.41 8.61
CA LYS A 153 1.46 12.32 9.51
C LYS A 153 1.32 13.60 10.35
N ASN A 154 2.41 14.03 10.98
CA ASN A 154 2.39 15.24 11.82
C ASN A 154 2.07 16.49 10.99
N PHE A 155 2.68 16.61 9.81
CA PHE A 155 2.40 17.70 8.88
C PHE A 155 0.94 17.70 8.44
N ARG A 156 0.40 16.56 7.99
CA ARG A 156 -1.02 16.41 7.65
C ARG A 156 -1.94 16.84 8.78
N ASN A 157 -1.65 16.39 10.01
CA ASN A 157 -2.50 16.69 11.17
C ASN A 157 -2.45 18.17 11.57
N LYS A 158 -1.37 18.89 11.24
CA LYS A 158 -1.23 20.34 11.45
C LYS A 158 -1.67 21.17 10.24
N ASN A 159 -1.68 20.58 9.05
CA ASN A 159 -2.14 21.17 7.80
C ASN A 159 -3.66 21.05 7.72
N THR A 160 -4.33 21.71 8.65
CA THR A 160 -5.78 21.74 8.76
C THR A 160 -6.35 22.92 7.97
N TYR A 161 -7.67 22.96 7.81
CA TYR A 161 -8.36 24.00 7.02
C TYR A 161 -8.16 25.41 7.57
N GLU A 162 -7.83 25.55 8.85
CA GLU A 162 -7.67 26.81 9.56
C GLU A 162 -6.55 27.67 8.95
N ALA A 163 -5.45 27.06 8.49
CA ALA A 163 -4.43 27.78 7.75
C ALA A 163 -4.96 28.34 6.41
N PHE A 164 -5.89 27.63 5.75
CA PHE A 164 -6.55 28.11 4.54
C PHE A 164 -7.59 29.20 4.81
N VAL A 165 -8.27 29.14 5.96
CA VAL A 165 -9.20 30.19 6.40
C VAL A 165 -8.42 31.49 6.63
N ILE A 166 -7.31 31.44 7.36
CA ILE A 166 -6.44 32.60 7.59
C ILE A 166 -5.89 33.14 6.25
N TYR A 167 -5.44 32.26 5.36
CA TYR A 167 -5.02 32.66 4.02
C TYR A 167 -6.12 33.42 3.26
N ALA A 168 -7.34 32.87 3.23
CA ALA A 168 -8.46 33.42 2.48
C ALA A 168 -8.95 34.76 3.06
N GLN A 169 -8.82 34.97 4.37
CA GLN A 169 -9.18 36.23 5.03
C GLN A 169 -8.12 37.32 4.83
N GLU A 170 -6.84 36.97 4.90
CA GLU A 170 -5.74 37.95 4.92
C GLU A 170 -5.07 38.15 3.55
N CYS A 171 -5.55 37.50 2.48
CA CYS A 171 -4.94 37.50 1.14
C CYS A 171 -3.42 37.22 1.18
N HIS A 172 -3.01 36.30 2.06
CA HIS A 172 -1.61 36.19 2.47
C HIS A 172 -0.76 35.41 1.44
N THR A 173 -0.10 36.14 0.54
CA THR A 173 0.68 35.58 -0.59
C THR A 173 1.77 34.59 -0.16
N ILE A 174 2.50 34.88 0.91
CA ILE A 174 3.55 33.99 1.46
C ILE A 174 2.97 32.61 1.85
N LEU A 175 1.74 32.59 2.38
CA LEU A 175 1.10 31.35 2.81
C LEU A 175 0.67 30.51 1.60
N THR A 176 0.29 31.18 0.50
CA THR A 176 0.04 30.52 -0.79
C THR A 176 1.31 29.83 -1.30
N GLU A 177 2.39 30.58 -1.44
CA GLU A 177 3.66 30.06 -1.97
C GLU A 177 4.19 28.90 -1.15
N PHE A 178 4.09 29.03 0.18
CA PHE A 178 4.43 27.95 1.11
C PHE A 178 3.59 26.69 0.84
N ILE A 179 2.26 26.80 0.74
CA ILE A 179 1.37 25.65 0.58
C ILE A 179 1.61 24.94 -0.76
N PHE A 180 1.80 25.69 -1.84
CA PHE A 180 2.16 25.14 -3.15
C PHE A 180 3.47 24.36 -3.04
N SER A 181 4.51 25.00 -2.52
CA SER A 181 5.84 24.42 -2.39
C SER A 181 5.86 23.20 -1.46
N ALA A 182 5.13 23.26 -0.33
CA ALA A 182 5.00 22.15 0.60
C ALA A 182 4.26 20.96 -0.04
N THR A 183 3.16 21.22 -0.76
CA THR A 183 2.41 20.15 -1.42
C THR A 183 3.22 19.50 -2.53
N ASP A 184 3.95 20.28 -3.33
CA ASP A 184 4.87 19.75 -4.33
C ASP A 184 5.96 18.91 -3.69
N LYS A 185 6.50 19.35 -2.56
CA LYS A 185 7.53 18.57 -1.86
C LYS A 185 6.98 17.24 -1.34
N VAL A 186 5.78 17.25 -0.77
CA VAL A 186 5.09 16.04 -0.32
C VAL A 186 4.83 15.10 -1.50
N ARG A 187 4.37 15.62 -2.65
CA ARG A 187 4.18 14.83 -3.87
C ARG A 187 5.46 14.16 -4.32
N GLU A 188 6.57 14.90 -4.42
CA GLU A 188 7.87 14.35 -4.82
C GLU A 188 8.34 13.21 -3.91
N VAL A 189 8.20 13.41 -2.59
CA VAL A 189 8.56 12.42 -1.58
C VAL A 189 7.67 11.18 -1.73
N ALA A 190 6.37 11.38 -1.88
CA ALA A 190 5.41 10.30 -2.04
C ALA A 190 5.66 9.50 -3.34
N GLU A 191 5.94 10.19 -4.45
CA GLU A 191 6.24 9.58 -5.75
C GLU A 191 7.48 8.68 -5.64
N ARG A 192 8.54 9.17 -4.99
CA ARG A 192 9.79 8.40 -4.82
C ARG A 192 9.54 7.09 -4.08
N HIS A 193 8.82 7.13 -2.97
CA HIS A 193 8.51 5.93 -2.19
C HIS A 193 7.51 5.01 -2.89
N LEU A 194 6.57 5.55 -3.68
CA LEU A 194 5.67 4.76 -4.50
C LEU A 194 6.41 4.01 -5.61
N LYS A 195 7.38 4.66 -6.28
CA LYS A 195 8.26 3.99 -7.26
C LYS A 195 9.08 2.88 -6.62
N GLU A 196 9.63 3.12 -5.43
CA GLU A 196 10.35 2.08 -4.68
C GLU A 196 9.41 0.94 -4.30
N ALA A 197 8.18 1.23 -3.88
CA ALA A 197 7.18 0.20 -3.57
C ALA A 197 6.84 -0.65 -4.80
N CYS A 198 6.73 -0.03 -5.98
CA CYS A 198 6.58 -0.74 -7.23
C CYS A 198 7.77 -1.69 -7.48
N LYS A 199 8.99 -1.18 -7.33
CA LYS A 199 10.23 -1.97 -7.49
C LYS A 199 10.29 -3.17 -6.56
N VAL A 200 10.00 -2.96 -5.28
CA VAL A 200 9.95 -3.99 -4.23
C VAL A 200 8.89 -5.05 -4.54
N PHE A 201 7.66 -4.63 -4.85
CA PHE A 201 6.57 -5.55 -5.23
C PHE A 201 6.98 -6.44 -6.40
N PHE A 202 7.50 -5.81 -7.46
CA PHE A 202 7.90 -6.51 -8.67
C PHE A 202 9.04 -7.50 -8.40
N ASN A 203 10.09 -7.07 -7.69
CA ASN A 203 11.25 -7.92 -7.40
C ASN A 203 10.89 -9.08 -6.47
N PHE A 204 10.05 -8.84 -5.46
CA PHE A 204 9.56 -9.89 -4.57
C PHE A 204 8.90 -11.02 -5.36
N TRP A 205 7.94 -10.68 -6.21
CA TRP A 205 7.20 -11.68 -6.98
C TRP A 205 8.02 -12.31 -8.11
N ARG A 206 8.88 -11.53 -8.78
CA ARG A 206 9.80 -12.05 -9.78
C ARG A 206 10.76 -13.09 -9.21
N ARG A 207 11.31 -12.84 -8.01
CA ARG A 207 12.22 -13.78 -7.33
C ARG A 207 11.52 -15.09 -6.96
N LYS A 208 10.20 -15.05 -6.72
CA LYS A 208 9.38 -16.25 -6.50
C LYS A 208 9.13 -17.01 -7.81
N SER A 209 8.66 -16.33 -8.86
CA SER A 209 8.47 -16.91 -10.18
C SER A 209 8.24 -15.83 -11.24
N GLU A 210 8.81 -16.00 -12.43
CA GLU A 210 8.52 -15.12 -13.57
C GLU A 210 7.05 -15.17 -14.00
N GLN A 211 6.31 -16.23 -13.63
CA GLN A 211 4.87 -16.33 -13.90
C GLN A 211 4.06 -15.24 -13.20
N PHE A 212 4.41 -14.83 -11.97
CA PHE A 212 3.74 -13.72 -11.29
C PHE A 212 3.92 -12.38 -12.01
N VAL A 213 5.05 -12.19 -12.66
CA VAL A 213 5.29 -10.98 -13.45
C VAL A 213 4.33 -10.92 -14.63
N SER A 214 4.04 -12.07 -15.27
CA SER A 214 3.05 -12.11 -16.35
C SER A 214 1.63 -11.78 -15.88
N LEU A 215 1.27 -12.10 -14.63
CA LEU A 215 -0.03 -11.74 -14.04
C LEU A 215 -0.24 -10.24 -13.89
N LEU A 216 0.82 -9.41 -13.93
CA LEU A 216 0.66 -7.95 -13.96
C LEU A 216 -0.13 -7.46 -15.18
N ASN A 217 -0.08 -8.22 -16.28
CA ASN A 217 -0.83 -7.96 -17.51
C ASN A 217 -2.21 -8.63 -17.52
N HIS A 218 -2.60 -9.33 -16.44
CA HIS A 218 -3.95 -9.83 -16.27
C HIS A 218 -4.95 -8.65 -16.21
N LYS A 219 -6.15 -8.83 -16.76
CA LYS A 219 -7.16 -7.76 -16.87
C LYS A 219 -7.49 -7.10 -15.52
N TRP A 220 -7.49 -7.85 -14.42
CA TRP A 220 -7.80 -7.38 -13.06
C TRP A 220 -6.69 -6.60 -12.35
N ILE A 221 -5.50 -6.51 -12.95
CA ILE A 221 -4.32 -5.92 -12.30
C ILE A 221 -4.07 -4.52 -12.88
N ILE A 222 -2.92 -4.26 -13.51
CA ILE A 222 -2.58 -2.92 -14.01
C ILE A 222 -3.66 -2.39 -14.98
N PRO A 223 -4.17 -3.19 -15.95
CA PRO A 223 -5.20 -2.72 -16.87
C PRO A 223 -6.45 -2.18 -16.16
N MET A 224 -7.01 -2.94 -15.21
CA MET A 224 -8.17 -2.51 -14.43
C MET A 224 -7.88 -1.25 -13.63
N THR A 225 -6.72 -1.19 -12.96
CA THR A 225 -6.30 0.00 -12.22
C THR A 225 -6.29 1.24 -13.11
N LEU A 226 -5.66 1.17 -14.29
CA LEU A 226 -5.64 2.29 -15.22
C LEU A 226 -7.04 2.63 -15.75
N GLN A 227 -7.90 1.64 -15.98
CA GLN A 227 -9.29 1.86 -16.37
C GLN A 227 -10.10 2.57 -15.28
N ILE A 228 -9.99 2.13 -14.02
CA ILE A 228 -10.63 2.77 -12.87
C ILE A 228 -10.16 4.22 -12.74
N LEU A 229 -8.84 4.46 -12.83
CA LEU A 229 -8.32 5.82 -12.78
C LEU A 229 -8.93 6.71 -13.88
N ARG A 230 -9.01 6.23 -15.12
CA ARG A 230 -9.66 6.98 -16.21
C ARG A 230 -11.13 7.24 -15.94
N LYS A 231 -11.89 6.22 -15.47
CA LYS A 231 -13.31 6.35 -15.12
C LYS A 231 -13.55 7.43 -14.05
N HIS A 232 -12.61 7.59 -13.12
CA HIS A 232 -12.68 8.59 -12.06
C HIS A 232 -11.99 9.91 -12.42
N TYR A 233 -11.64 10.14 -13.71
CA TYR A 233 -10.94 11.33 -14.20
C TYR A 233 -9.61 11.61 -13.46
N LEU A 234 -8.91 10.55 -13.05
CA LEU A 234 -7.61 10.59 -12.39
C LEU A 234 -6.47 10.46 -13.43
N PRO A 235 -5.24 10.90 -13.11
CA PRO A 235 -4.12 11.03 -14.08
C PRO A 235 -3.50 9.67 -14.48
N ALA A 236 -4.25 8.82 -15.19
CA ALA A 236 -3.87 7.44 -15.48
C ALA A 236 -2.53 7.30 -16.23
N GLU A 237 -2.22 8.18 -17.19
CA GLU A 237 -0.97 8.09 -17.95
C GLU A 237 0.27 8.45 -17.10
N TYR A 238 0.13 9.42 -16.19
CA TYR A 238 1.19 9.75 -15.23
C TYR A 238 1.43 8.59 -14.27
N ILE A 239 0.35 7.96 -13.79
CA ILE A 239 0.45 6.76 -12.96
C ILE A 239 1.10 5.59 -13.70
N LYS A 240 0.72 5.36 -14.96
CA LYS A 240 1.34 4.34 -15.82
C LYS A 240 2.84 4.58 -15.95
N ALA A 241 3.27 5.84 -16.11
CA ALA A 241 4.69 6.19 -16.15
C ALA A 241 5.40 5.89 -14.82
N ILE A 242 4.78 6.19 -13.68
CA ILE A 242 5.32 5.86 -12.34
C ILE A 242 5.48 4.35 -12.17
N ILE A 243 4.45 3.57 -12.50
CA ILE A 243 4.49 2.10 -12.40
C ILE A 243 5.62 1.55 -13.28
N ASN A 244 5.70 2.00 -14.53
CA ASN A 244 6.75 1.53 -15.46
C ASN A 244 8.15 1.91 -14.99
N ARG A 245 8.33 3.11 -14.44
CA ARG A 245 9.61 3.53 -13.85
C ARG A 245 9.98 2.63 -12.68
N GLY A 246 9.07 2.39 -11.74
CA GLY A 246 9.33 1.54 -10.59
C GLY A 246 9.59 0.06 -10.96
N PHE A 247 8.78 -0.51 -11.86
CA PHE A 247 8.91 -1.93 -12.25
C PHE A 247 10.12 -2.21 -13.13
N TYR A 248 10.43 -1.31 -14.09
CA TYR A 248 11.33 -1.63 -15.19
C TYR A 248 12.51 -0.69 -15.32
N PHE A 249 12.27 0.63 -15.39
CA PHE A 249 13.31 1.58 -15.83
C PHE A 249 14.23 2.06 -14.72
N GLU A 250 13.73 2.21 -13.49
CA GLU A 250 14.51 2.53 -12.29
C GLU A 250 14.79 1.26 -11.46
N ASN A 251 14.39 0.10 -11.97
CA ASN A 251 14.65 -1.18 -11.35
C ASN A 251 16.02 -1.72 -11.78
N GLU A 252 17.04 -1.46 -10.97
CA GLU A 252 18.41 -1.90 -11.26
C GLU A 252 18.56 -3.42 -11.45
N GLU A 253 17.74 -4.24 -10.79
CA GLU A 253 17.80 -5.71 -10.95
C GLU A 253 17.28 -6.18 -12.33
N ILE A 254 16.67 -5.27 -13.09
CA ILE A 254 16.07 -5.49 -14.41
C ILE A 254 16.83 -4.71 -15.47
N TYR A 255 17.05 -3.41 -15.28
CA TYR A 255 17.66 -2.53 -16.26
C TYR A 255 19.07 -2.97 -16.66
N ARG A 256 19.85 -3.55 -15.73
CA ARG A 256 21.18 -4.13 -16.02
C ARG A 256 21.13 -5.33 -16.99
N LYS A 257 19.96 -5.91 -17.27
CA LYS A 257 19.78 -7.19 -17.99
C LYS A 257 19.34 -7.07 -19.46
N ASN A 258 19.58 -5.95 -20.15
CA ASN A 258 19.23 -5.67 -21.57
C ASN A 258 17.76 -5.22 -21.82
N LEU A 259 17.58 -4.11 -22.55
CA LEU A 259 16.28 -3.51 -22.91
C LEU A 259 15.34 -4.48 -23.66
N ILE A 260 15.88 -5.41 -24.45
CA ILE A 260 15.08 -6.43 -25.15
C ILE A 260 14.36 -7.33 -24.14
N ARG A 261 15.04 -7.72 -23.06
CA ARG A 261 14.45 -8.53 -21.99
C ARG A 261 13.37 -7.75 -21.23
N VAL A 262 13.59 -6.45 -21.00
CA VAL A 262 12.58 -5.59 -20.36
C VAL A 262 11.30 -5.58 -21.18
N ARG A 263 11.41 -5.36 -22.49
CA ARG A 263 10.26 -5.31 -23.40
C ARG A 263 9.50 -6.63 -23.43
N SER A 264 10.22 -7.74 -23.53
CA SER A 264 9.64 -9.10 -23.45
C SER A 264 8.86 -9.33 -22.16
N ILE A 265 9.38 -8.88 -21.00
CA ILE A 265 8.69 -8.99 -19.72
C ILE A 265 7.43 -8.12 -19.68
N MET A 266 7.50 -6.89 -20.18
CA MET A 266 6.36 -5.96 -20.22
C MET A 266 5.21 -6.48 -21.06
N GLU A 267 5.50 -7.19 -22.15
CA GLU A 267 4.50 -7.67 -23.11
C GLU A 267 3.98 -9.08 -22.77
N ARG A 268 4.62 -9.79 -21.84
CA ARG A 268 4.27 -11.17 -21.48
C ARG A 268 2.91 -11.25 -20.78
N LYS A 269 1.98 -11.99 -21.38
CA LYS A 269 0.67 -12.32 -20.79
C LYS A 269 0.74 -13.63 -19.99
N PRO A 270 -0.11 -13.83 -18.98
CA PRO A 270 -0.19 -15.11 -18.30
C PRO A 270 -0.71 -16.18 -19.26
N GLY A 271 -0.24 -17.42 -19.11
CA GLY A 271 -0.79 -18.56 -19.86
C GLY A 271 -2.25 -18.83 -19.47
N THR A 272 -3.01 -19.46 -20.35
CA THR A 272 -4.46 -19.70 -20.17
C THR A 272 -4.80 -20.40 -18.86
N ASP A 273 -4.03 -21.42 -18.46
CA ASP A 273 -4.27 -22.14 -17.21
C ASP A 273 -4.00 -21.27 -15.98
N LEU A 274 -2.87 -20.56 -15.93
CA LEU A 274 -2.56 -19.63 -14.85
C LEU A 274 -3.61 -18.52 -14.74
N ASN A 275 -4.09 -18.01 -15.89
CA ASN A 275 -5.16 -17.02 -15.96
C ASN A 275 -6.44 -17.55 -15.30
N ARG A 276 -6.89 -18.74 -15.71
CA ARG A 276 -8.09 -19.40 -15.17
C ARG A 276 -7.96 -19.65 -13.66
N ARG A 277 -6.85 -20.23 -13.21
CA ARG A 277 -6.60 -20.49 -11.79
C ARG A 277 -6.57 -19.21 -10.96
N PHE A 278 -5.94 -18.16 -11.48
CA PHE A 278 -5.93 -16.86 -10.82
C PHE A 278 -7.34 -16.28 -10.67
N GLU A 279 -8.17 -16.37 -11.71
CA GLU A 279 -9.57 -15.93 -11.67
C GLU A 279 -10.41 -16.73 -10.67
N GLU A 280 -10.26 -18.06 -10.64
CA GLU A 280 -10.97 -18.95 -9.71
C GLU A 280 -10.66 -18.62 -8.24
N ILE A 281 -9.38 -18.41 -7.92
CA ILE A 281 -8.91 -18.10 -6.56
C ILE A 281 -9.29 -16.68 -6.13
N CYS A 282 -9.22 -15.73 -7.06
CA CYS A 282 -9.47 -14.33 -6.76
C CYS A 282 -10.95 -13.94 -6.83
N SER A 283 -11.80 -14.77 -7.44
CA SER A 283 -13.25 -14.57 -7.46
C SER A 283 -13.85 -14.39 -6.05
N ILE A 284 -14.93 -13.60 -6.00
CA ILE A 284 -15.74 -13.40 -4.80
C ILE A 284 -16.60 -14.63 -4.51
N THR A 285 -17.13 -15.25 -5.57
CA THR A 285 -18.10 -16.36 -5.46
C THR A 285 -17.52 -17.63 -4.84
N SER A 286 -16.20 -17.82 -4.95
CA SER A 286 -15.50 -19.00 -4.43
C SER A 286 -15.05 -18.85 -2.97
N PHE A 287 -15.28 -17.71 -2.31
CA PHE A 287 -14.71 -17.45 -0.99
C PHE A 287 -15.71 -16.79 -0.03
N ARG A 288 -16.25 -17.60 0.91
CA ARG A 288 -17.31 -17.20 1.86
C ARG A 288 -16.98 -15.96 2.67
N ALA A 289 -15.74 -15.80 3.15
CA ALA A 289 -15.36 -14.63 3.94
C ALA A 289 -15.37 -13.32 3.12
N LYS A 290 -15.13 -13.36 1.80
CA LYS A 290 -15.32 -12.18 0.93
C LYS A 290 -16.80 -11.82 0.82
N GLN A 291 -17.67 -12.81 0.68
CA GLN A 291 -19.12 -12.60 0.59
C GLN A 291 -19.64 -11.96 1.87
N ALA A 292 -19.25 -12.47 3.04
CA ALA A 292 -19.63 -11.89 4.33
C ALA A 292 -19.23 -10.40 4.46
N ILE A 293 -17.99 -10.05 4.09
CA ILE A 293 -17.54 -8.65 4.10
C ILE A 293 -18.35 -7.79 3.12
N ILE A 294 -18.67 -8.32 1.93
CA ILE A 294 -19.48 -7.59 0.95
C ILE A 294 -20.90 -7.40 1.46
N ASP A 295 -21.50 -8.43 2.05
CA ASP A 295 -22.84 -8.36 2.61
C ASP A 295 -22.91 -7.36 3.76
N ASP A 296 -21.89 -7.34 4.61
CA ASP A 296 -21.73 -6.37 5.72
C ASP A 296 -21.62 -4.93 5.17
N VAL A 297 -20.69 -4.68 4.24
CA VAL A 297 -20.54 -3.36 3.58
C VAL A 297 -21.81 -2.95 2.84
N PHE A 298 -22.51 -3.90 2.21
CA PHE A 298 -23.75 -3.64 1.51
C PHE A 298 -24.91 -3.35 2.47
N SER A 299 -24.93 -4.00 3.63
CA SER A 299 -25.86 -3.72 4.72
C SER A 299 -25.66 -2.29 5.23
N ASP A 300 -24.42 -1.92 5.57
CA ASP A 300 -24.08 -0.56 5.99
C ASP A 300 -24.48 0.48 4.93
N PHE A 301 -24.24 0.18 3.66
CA PHE A 301 -24.59 1.07 2.56
C PHE A 301 -26.11 1.23 2.41
N LYS A 302 -26.88 0.14 2.56
CA LYS A 302 -28.34 0.19 2.57
C LYS A 302 -28.87 1.03 3.71
N GLU A 303 -28.35 0.81 4.92
CA GLU A 303 -28.72 1.60 6.10
C GLU A 303 -28.44 3.09 5.86
N LEU A 304 -27.29 3.44 5.29
CA LEU A 304 -26.97 4.82 4.92
C LEU A 304 -27.99 5.42 3.94
N ILE A 305 -28.40 4.67 2.90
CA ILE A 305 -29.43 5.13 1.94
C ILE A 305 -30.78 5.30 2.64
N GLU A 306 -31.14 4.41 3.55
CA GLU A 306 -32.40 4.50 4.30
C GLU A 306 -32.43 5.71 5.23
N ILE A 307 -31.30 6.06 5.85
CA ILE A 307 -31.16 7.28 6.66
C ILE A 307 -31.38 8.52 5.78
N ASP A 308 -30.68 8.61 4.64
CA ASP A 308 -30.78 9.73 3.69
C ASP A 308 -32.21 9.87 3.11
N GLY A 309 -32.89 8.75 2.88
CA GLY A 309 -34.26 8.70 2.36
C GLY A 309 -35.36 9.11 3.36
N ARG A 310 -35.06 9.21 4.67
CA ARG A 310 -36.03 9.62 5.71
C ARG A 310 -36.07 11.14 5.95
N GLU A 311 -35.22 11.91 5.27
CA GLU A 311 -35.18 13.38 5.36
C GLU A 311 -35.84 14.11 4.17
N ASN A 312 -36.58 13.38 3.30
CA ASN A 312 -37.44 13.96 2.25
C ASN A 312 -38.91 13.60 2.44
#